data_AF-A0A3D6B9H1-F1
#
_entry.id   AF-A0A3D6B9H1-F1
#
_cell.length_a   1.000
_cell.length_b   1.000
_cell.length_c   1.000
_cell.angle_alpha   90.00
_cell.angle_beta   90.00
_cell.angle_gamma   90.00
#
_symmetry.space_group_name_H-M   'P 1'
#
loop_
_entity.id
_entity.type
_entity.pdbx_description
1 polymer ?
#
loop_
_entity_poly.entity_id
_entity_poly.type
_entity_poly.pdbx_seq_one_letter_code
_entity_poly.pdbx_strand_id
1 'polypeptide(L)'
;MKYSIILSFLFILFFAGANDMLAQSRDGNVFIITNFERAFPENGSMNELDSLQQIMMDASYKGNPYVVSYKTMSHWWGHDNRDFIQIIEVKSWDDVSKAYDKSNEMIMKAMPDKADRDKFNRAYNKYFTGKHSDEIYREVKFGK
;
A
#
# COMPACT_ATOMS: atom_id res chain seq x y z
N MET A 1 23.54 50.74 3.44
CA MET A 1 23.11 49.73 4.43
C MET A 1 21.60 49.55 4.51
N LYS A 2 20.78 50.58 4.78
CA LYS A 2 19.31 50.42 4.90
C LYS A 2 18.63 49.80 3.66
N TYR A 3 19.01 50.23 2.46
CA TYR A 3 18.44 49.71 1.21
C TYR A 3 18.90 48.28 0.86
N SER A 4 20.12 47.89 1.27
CA SER A 4 20.61 46.51 1.09
C SER A 4 19.86 45.50 1.94
N ILE A 5 19.47 45.88 3.17
CA ILE A 5 18.66 45.01 4.05
C ILE A 5 17.26 44.81 3.46
N ILE A 6 16.66 45.89 2.91
CA ILE A 6 15.34 45.83 2.28
C ILE A 6 15.38 44.97 1.00
N LEU A 7 16.42 45.09 0.18
CA LEU A 7 16.59 44.23 -1.00
C LEU A 7 16.76 42.75 -0.62
N SER A 8 17.53 42.43 0.42
CA SER A 8 17.70 41.06 0.89
C SER A 8 16.39 40.45 1.42
N PHE A 9 15.56 41.25 2.11
CA PHE A 9 14.24 40.81 2.56
C PHE A 9 13.27 40.55 1.40
N LEU A 10 13.27 41.41 0.38
CA LEU A 10 12.48 41.21 -0.84
C LEU A 10 12.92 39.97 -1.62
N PHE A 11 14.22 39.66 -1.65
CA PHE A 11 14.75 38.47 -2.31
C PHE A 11 14.32 37.17 -1.60
N ILE A 12 14.31 37.15 -0.26
CA ILE A 12 13.85 36.00 0.53
C ILE A 12 12.34 35.77 0.34
N LEU A 13 11.54 36.84 0.29
CA LEU A 13 10.09 36.76 0.02
C LEU A 13 9.78 36.21 -1.38
N PHE A 14 10.60 36.56 -2.38
CA PHE A 14 10.46 36.06 -3.75
C PHE A 14 10.78 34.56 -3.87
N PHE A 15 11.77 34.06 -3.13
CA PHE A 15 12.09 32.63 -3.08
C PHE A 15 11.12 31.82 -2.21
N ALA A 16 10.55 32.40 -1.16
CA ALA A 16 9.56 31.73 -0.33
C ALA A 16 8.27 31.39 -1.12
N GLY A 17 7.83 32.29 -2.00
CA GLY A 17 6.65 32.08 -2.86
C GLY A 17 6.86 31.16 -4.06
N ALA A 18 8.11 30.85 -4.43
CA ALA A 18 8.42 29.96 -5.55
C ALA A 18 8.29 28.46 -5.19
N ASN A 19 8.26 28.11 -3.90
CA ASN A 19 8.15 26.71 -3.47
C ASN A 19 6.79 26.10 -3.84
N ASP A 20 5.71 26.87 -3.83
CA ASP A 20 4.38 26.39 -4.22
C ASP A 20 4.29 26.09 -5.73
N MET A 21 5.10 26.74 -6.57
CA MET A 21 5.17 26.48 -8.01
C MET A 21 6.03 25.26 -8.39
N LEU A 22 6.91 24.81 -7.48
CA LEU A 22 7.75 23.62 -7.64
C LEU A 22 7.21 22.40 -6.88
N ALA A 23 6.16 22.58 -6.06
CA ALA A 23 5.42 21.46 -5.51
C ALA A 23 4.83 20.67 -6.69
N GLN A 24 5.29 19.42 -6.85
CA GLN A 24 4.69 18.52 -7.83
C GLN A 24 3.18 18.53 -7.64
N SER A 25 2.43 18.70 -8.73
CA SER A 25 0.99 18.50 -8.71
C SER A 25 0.71 17.18 -8.01
N ARG A 26 -0.17 17.18 -7.01
CA ARG A 26 -0.48 15.96 -6.26
C ARG A 26 -1.00 14.92 -7.25
N ASP A 27 -0.16 13.94 -7.61
CA ASP A 27 -0.31 13.00 -8.74
C ASP A 27 -1.51 12.04 -8.63
N GLY A 28 -2.46 12.35 -7.75
CA GLY A 28 -3.54 11.46 -7.37
C GLY A 28 -3.07 10.40 -6.38
N ASN A 29 -4.00 9.51 -6.03
CA ASN A 29 -3.67 8.37 -5.21
C ASN A 29 -2.91 7.34 -6.03
N VAL A 30 -2.02 6.61 -5.36
CA VAL A 30 -1.23 5.52 -5.92
C VAL A 30 -1.83 4.20 -5.45
N PHE A 31 -1.97 3.25 -6.37
CA PHE A 31 -2.52 1.93 -6.12
C PHE A 31 -1.42 0.89 -6.27
N ILE A 32 -1.06 0.28 -5.16
CA ILE A 32 -0.16 -0.87 -5.10
C ILE A 32 -1.03 -2.10 -5.27
N ILE A 33 -0.74 -2.89 -6.30
CA ILE A 33 -1.46 -4.12 -6.61
C ILE A 33 -0.48 -5.29 -6.49
N THR A 34 -0.89 -6.32 -5.76
CA THR A 34 -0.20 -7.61 -5.78
C THR A 34 -1.21 -8.67 -6.18
N ASN A 35 -0.96 -9.36 -7.30
CA ASN A 35 -1.75 -10.50 -7.73
C ASN A 35 -1.04 -11.81 -7.36
N PHE A 36 -1.65 -12.60 -6.49
CA PHE A 36 -1.16 -13.92 -6.10
C PHE A 36 -1.81 -15.02 -6.93
N GLU A 37 -1.03 -15.97 -7.43
CA GLU A 37 -1.58 -17.20 -8.03
C GLU A 37 -2.03 -18.15 -6.91
N ARG A 38 -3.34 -18.36 -6.81
CA ARG A 38 -3.95 -19.28 -5.84
C ARG A 38 -3.54 -20.72 -6.08
N ALA A 39 -3.34 -21.42 -4.96
CA ALA A 39 -3.41 -22.85 -4.86
C ALA A 39 -4.75 -23.27 -4.23
N PHE A 40 -5.17 -24.51 -4.50
CA PHE A 40 -6.38 -25.11 -3.93
C PHE A 40 -5.97 -26.32 -3.08
N PRO A 41 -5.57 -26.12 -1.81
CA PRO A 41 -5.13 -27.21 -0.95
C PRO A 41 -6.29 -28.17 -0.66
N GLU A 42 -6.01 -29.48 -0.61
CA GLU A 42 -7.01 -30.50 -0.27
C GLU A 42 -7.58 -30.32 1.14
N ASN A 43 -6.78 -29.78 2.07
CA ASN A 43 -7.13 -29.56 3.47
C ASN A 43 -7.31 -28.06 3.80
N GLY A 44 -8.03 -27.33 2.95
CA GLY A 44 -8.39 -25.94 3.18
C GLY A 44 -9.84 -25.64 2.86
N SER A 45 -10.33 -24.50 3.37
CA SER A 45 -11.62 -23.95 2.99
C SER A 45 -11.50 -22.49 2.55
N MET A 46 -12.49 -22.00 1.81
CA MET A 46 -12.58 -20.57 1.48
C MET A 46 -12.73 -19.71 2.74
N ASN A 47 -13.56 -20.14 3.71
CA ASN A 47 -13.72 -19.41 4.96
C ASN A 47 -12.41 -19.29 5.77
N GLU A 48 -11.58 -20.33 5.75
CA GLU A 48 -10.24 -20.28 6.36
C GLU A 48 -9.34 -19.27 5.64
N LEU A 49 -9.30 -19.28 4.30
CA LEU A 49 -8.55 -18.27 3.53
C LEU A 49 -9.06 -16.85 3.81
N ASP A 50 -10.37 -16.63 3.79
CA ASP A 50 -10.98 -15.32 4.06
C ASP A 50 -10.61 -14.81 5.46
N SER A 51 -10.65 -15.69 6.47
CA SER A 51 -10.27 -15.35 7.83
C SER A 51 -8.78 -14.99 7.96
N LEU A 52 -7.90 -15.80 7.36
CA LEU A 52 -6.46 -15.55 7.37
C LEU A 52 -6.11 -14.27 6.61
N GLN A 53 -6.76 -14.04 5.46
CA GLN A 53 -6.59 -12.83 4.68
C GLN A 53 -7.00 -11.59 5.48
N GLN A 54 -8.16 -11.63 6.14
CA GLN A 54 -8.62 -10.52 6.96
C GLN A 54 -7.64 -10.20 8.08
N ILE A 55 -7.10 -11.24 8.75
CA ILE A 55 -6.08 -11.06 9.79
C ILE A 55 -4.83 -10.39 9.22
N MET A 56 -4.31 -10.86 8.08
CA MET A 56 -3.11 -10.29 7.46
C MET A 56 -3.33 -8.84 7.04
N MET A 57 -4.45 -8.54 6.36
CA MET A 57 -4.76 -7.19 5.88
C MET A 57 -4.99 -6.21 7.02
N ASP A 58 -5.71 -6.62 8.07
CA ASP A 58 -5.94 -5.77 9.23
C ASP A 58 -4.65 -5.53 10.02
N ALA A 59 -3.83 -6.57 10.22
CA ALA A 59 -2.52 -6.42 10.88
C ALA A 59 -1.57 -5.49 10.09
N SER A 60 -1.68 -5.50 8.76
CA SER A 60 -0.81 -4.71 7.88
C SER A 60 -1.27 -3.26 7.72
N TYR A 61 -2.58 -3.01 7.57
CA TYR A 61 -3.06 -1.75 7.02
C TYR A 61 -4.11 -1.04 7.88
N LYS A 62 -4.77 -1.74 8.82
CA LYS A 62 -5.81 -1.11 9.66
C LYS A 62 -5.17 -0.11 10.62
N GLY A 63 -5.41 1.18 10.37
CA GLY A 63 -4.81 2.26 11.14
C GLY A 63 -3.40 2.66 10.69
N ASN A 64 -2.93 2.16 9.53
CA ASN A 64 -1.72 2.68 8.91
C ASN A 64 -2.00 4.10 8.35
N PRO A 65 -1.31 5.15 8.82
CA PRO A 65 -1.63 6.56 8.48
C PRO A 65 -1.34 6.92 7.01
N TYR A 66 -0.56 6.10 6.30
CA TYR A 66 -0.19 6.30 4.90
C TYR A 66 -1.16 5.63 3.93
N VAL A 67 -1.98 4.70 4.41
CA VAL A 67 -2.96 3.95 3.61
C VAL A 67 -4.31 4.65 3.65
N VAL A 68 -4.86 4.91 2.47
CA VAL A 68 -6.20 5.48 2.27
C VAL A 68 -7.24 4.37 2.34
N SER A 69 -6.99 3.28 1.60
CA SER A 69 -7.87 2.12 1.58
C SER A 69 -7.08 0.85 1.28
N TYR A 70 -7.63 -0.29 1.69
CA TYR A 70 -7.11 -1.60 1.33
C TYR A 70 -8.26 -2.56 1.09
N LYS A 71 -8.12 -3.44 0.11
CA LYS A 71 -9.10 -4.50 -0.18
C LYS A 71 -8.43 -5.69 -0.84
N THR A 72 -9.13 -6.81 -0.78
CA THR A 72 -8.75 -8.03 -1.49
C THR A 72 -9.88 -8.40 -2.44
N MET A 73 -9.53 -8.80 -3.65
CA MET A 73 -10.44 -9.28 -4.68
C MET A 73 -10.05 -10.71 -5.06
N SER A 74 -11.04 -11.53 -5.35
CA SER A 74 -10.84 -12.84 -5.94
C SER A 74 -11.61 -12.93 -7.25
N HIS A 75 -11.19 -13.85 -8.12
CA HIS A 75 -11.86 -14.06 -9.39
C HIS A 75 -13.36 -14.36 -9.22
N TRP A 76 -14.20 -13.57 -9.89
CA TRP A 76 -15.64 -13.82 -10.01
C TRP A 76 -16.00 -14.53 -11.33
N TRP A 77 -15.44 -14.06 -12.45
CA TRP A 77 -15.71 -14.57 -13.80
C TRP A 77 -14.60 -14.12 -14.77
N GLY A 78 -14.21 -14.96 -15.75
CA GLY A 78 -13.19 -14.61 -16.74
C GLY A 78 -12.09 -15.65 -16.96
N HIS A 79 -10.85 -15.17 -17.11
CA HIS A 79 -9.73 -15.90 -17.70
C HIS A 79 -9.03 -16.89 -16.75
N ASP A 80 -8.71 -16.47 -15.52
CA ASP A 80 -8.00 -17.30 -14.55
C ASP A 80 -8.66 -17.21 -13.17
N ASN A 81 -9.21 -18.33 -12.70
CA ASN A 81 -9.85 -18.41 -11.40
C ASN A 81 -8.87 -18.43 -10.22
N ARG A 82 -7.56 -18.38 -10.52
CA ARG A 82 -6.50 -18.37 -9.53
C ARG A 82 -6.06 -16.97 -9.12
N ASP A 83 -6.57 -15.92 -9.76
CA ASP A 83 -6.25 -14.55 -9.37
C ASP A 83 -6.77 -14.22 -7.97
N PHE A 84 -5.87 -13.69 -7.14
CA PHE A 84 -6.15 -13.19 -5.80
C PHE A 84 -5.40 -11.90 -5.58
N ILE A 85 -6.14 -10.80 -5.70
CA ILE A 85 -5.58 -9.46 -5.91
C ILE A 85 -5.71 -8.65 -4.63
N GLN A 86 -4.60 -8.20 -4.09
CA GLN A 86 -4.57 -7.20 -3.02
C GLN A 86 -4.38 -5.82 -3.64
N ILE A 87 -5.20 -4.85 -3.23
CA ILE A 87 -5.12 -3.46 -3.70
C ILE A 87 -4.98 -2.56 -2.48
N ILE A 88 -3.85 -1.84 -2.41
CA ILE A 88 -3.56 -0.84 -1.37
C ILE A 88 -3.48 0.52 -2.01
N GLU A 89 -4.28 1.45 -1.51
CA GLU A 89 -4.32 2.83 -1.97
C GLU A 89 -3.55 3.72 -1.00
N VAL A 90 -2.60 4.52 -1.50
CA VAL A 90 -1.84 5.52 -0.73
C VAL A 90 -1.96 6.89 -1.37
N LYS A 91 -1.71 7.96 -0.59
CA LYS A 91 -1.98 9.34 -1.02
C LYS A 91 -1.00 9.91 -2.03
N SER A 92 0.20 9.33 -2.11
CA SER A 92 1.30 9.83 -2.94
C SER A 92 2.35 8.74 -3.16
N TRP A 93 3.20 8.93 -4.17
CA TRP A 93 4.34 8.06 -4.43
C TRP A 93 5.29 7.97 -3.22
N ASP A 94 5.56 9.09 -2.56
CA ASP A 94 6.42 9.15 -1.37
C ASP A 94 5.87 8.41 -0.15
N ASP A 95 4.57 8.12 -0.15
CA ASP A 95 3.91 7.38 0.92
C ASP A 95 3.95 5.86 0.71
N VAL A 96 4.33 5.37 -0.48
CA VAL A 96 4.43 3.93 -0.78
C VAL A 96 5.40 3.25 0.18
N SER A 97 6.66 3.73 0.24
CA SER A 97 7.69 3.15 1.11
C SER A 97 7.32 3.28 2.60
N LYS A 98 6.80 4.44 3.01
CA LYS A 98 6.36 4.68 4.39
C LYS A 98 5.21 3.76 4.80
N ALA A 99 4.27 3.50 3.88
CA ALA A 99 3.19 2.55 4.12
C ALA A 99 3.75 1.15 4.38
N TYR A 100 4.67 0.67 3.54
CA TYR A 100 5.32 -0.63 3.71
C TYR A 100 6.10 -0.73 5.03
N ASP A 101 6.95 0.25 5.34
CA ASP A 101 7.73 0.27 6.58
C ASP A 101 6.82 0.22 7.81
N LYS A 102 5.75 1.01 7.78
CA LYS A 102 4.76 1.04 8.87
C LYS A 102 3.98 -0.28 8.97
N SER A 103 3.61 -0.89 7.85
CA SER A 103 2.96 -2.21 7.83
C SER A 103 3.85 -3.28 8.42
N ASN A 104 5.16 -3.30 8.10
CA ASN A 104 6.11 -4.23 8.70
C ASN A 104 6.21 -4.06 10.22
N GLU A 105 6.30 -2.82 10.71
CA GLU A 105 6.27 -2.52 12.15
C GLU A 105 4.97 -3.04 12.80
N MET A 106 3.83 -2.80 12.17
CA MET A 106 2.51 -3.19 12.67
C MET A 106 2.32 -4.71 12.72
N ILE A 107 2.75 -5.44 11.69
CA ILE A 107 2.72 -6.92 11.67
C ILE A 107 3.59 -7.48 12.80
N MET A 108 4.81 -6.96 12.95
CA MET A 108 5.72 -7.39 14.01
C MET A 108 5.17 -7.11 15.41
N LYS A 109 4.39 -6.03 15.57
CA LYS A 109 3.69 -5.73 16.82
C LYS A 109 2.46 -6.60 17.05
N ALA A 110 1.69 -6.89 16.00
CA ALA A 110 0.47 -7.70 16.07
C ALA A 110 0.78 -9.17 16.36
N MET A 111 1.90 -9.67 15.83
CA MET A 111 2.37 -11.04 16.04
C MET A 111 3.84 -11.01 16.46
N PRO A 112 4.18 -10.71 17.73
CA PRO A 112 5.57 -10.52 18.17
C PRO A 112 6.36 -11.83 18.29
N ASP A 113 5.67 -12.94 18.54
CA ASP A 113 6.29 -14.25 18.62
C ASP A 113 6.59 -14.84 17.23
N LYS A 114 7.80 -15.37 17.05
CA LYS A 114 8.23 -15.94 15.76
C LYS A 114 7.50 -17.24 15.42
N ALA A 115 7.26 -18.10 16.41
CA ALA A 115 6.61 -19.38 16.17
C ALA A 115 5.14 -19.19 15.75
N ASP A 116 4.45 -18.21 16.33
CA ASP A 116 3.10 -17.82 15.94
C ASP A 116 3.06 -17.24 14.52
N ARG A 117 3.99 -16.34 14.18
CA ARG A 117 4.14 -15.84 12.79
C ARG A 117 4.40 -16.97 11.80
N ASP A 118 5.31 -17.89 12.13
CA ASP A 118 5.64 -19.03 11.26
C ASP A 118 4.43 -19.96 11.09
N LYS A 119 3.64 -20.15 12.14
CA LYS A 119 2.39 -20.93 12.10
C LYS A 119 1.35 -20.26 11.21
N PHE A 120 1.17 -18.95 11.37
CA PHE A 120 0.29 -18.14 10.51
C PHE A 120 0.72 -18.25 9.04
N ASN A 121 2.01 -17.99 8.76
CA ASN A 121 2.55 -18.03 7.40
C ASN A 121 2.38 -19.42 6.75
N ARG A 122 2.56 -20.52 7.49
CA ARG A 122 2.28 -21.86 6.96
C ARG A 122 0.80 -22.06 6.62
N ALA A 123 -0.10 -21.58 7.49
CA ALA A 123 -1.54 -21.70 7.27
C ALA A 123 -2.02 -20.83 6.11
N TYR A 124 -1.44 -19.65 5.92
CA TYR A 124 -1.78 -18.71 4.86
C TYR A 124 -1.16 -19.11 3.51
N ASN A 125 0.14 -19.44 3.48
CA ASN A 125 0.87 -19.71 2.24
C ASN A 125 0.42 -20.99 1.53
N LYS A 126 -0.24 -21.95 2.20
CA LYS A 126 -0.78 -23.15 1.54
C LYS A 126 -1.83 -22.83 0.46
N TYR A 127 -2.40 -21.63 0.49
CA TYR A 127 -3.40 -21.15 -0.47
C TYR A 127 -2.81 -20.49 -1.71
N PHE A 128 -1.48 -20.44 -1.85
CA PHE A 128 -0.79 -19.79 -2.96
C PHE A 128 0.31 -20.68 -3.50
N THR A 129 0.59 -20.58 -4.80
CA THR A 129 1.67 -21.36 -5.43
C THR A 129 3.07 -20.78 -5.16
N GLY A 130 3.12 -19.58 -4.58
CA GLY A 130 4.33 -18.77 -4.43
C GLY A 130 4.58 -17.81 -5.60
N LYS A 131 3.87 -17.96 -6.72
CA LYS A 131 3.93 -16.99 -7.82
C LYS A 131 3.05 -15.78 -7.53
N HIS A 132 3.58 -14.61 -7.83
CA HIS A 132 2.86 -13.34 -7.75
C HIS A 132 3.42 -12.35 -8.78
N SER A 133 2.66 -11.30 -9.04
CA SER A 133 3.12 -10.08 -9.69
C SER A 133 2.84 -8.87 -8.81
N ASP A 134 3.69 -7.86 -8.94
CA ASP A 134 3.58 -6.59 -8.22
C ASP A 134 3.54 -5.44 -9.20
N GLU A 135 2.54 -4.59 -9.05
CA GLU A 135 2.33 -3.44 -9.92
C GLU A 135 2.01 -2.19 -9.11
N ILE A 136 2.39 -1.04 -9.66
CA ILE A 136 1.99 0.26 -9.13
C ILE A 136 1.26 1.04 -10.23
N TYR A 137 0.04 1.44 -9.91
CA TYR A 137 -0.81 2.23 -10.78
C TYR A 137 -1.10 3.59 -10.15
N ARG A 138 -1.46 4.54 -11.01
CA ARG A 138 -2.06 5.82 -10.59
C ARG A 138 -3.42 5.95 -11.24
N GLU A 139 -4.33 6.63 -10.56
CA GLU A 139 -5.61 6.99 -11.16
C GLU A 139 -5.39 7.97 -12.32
N VAL A 140 -6.00 7.70 -13.48
CA VAL A 140 -6.05 8.67 -14.57
C VAL A 140 -7.26 9.57 -14.36
N LYS A 141 -7.02 10.84 -14.08
CA LYS A 141 -8.08 11.85 -14.01
C LYS A 141 -8.39 12.37 -15.40
N PHE A 142 -9.52 11.94 -15.96
CA PHE A 142 -10.06 12.55 -17.16
C PHE A 142 -10.67 13.91 -16.78
N GLY A 143 -10.21 14.98 -17.42
CA GLY A 143 -10.80 16.30 -17.25
C GLY A 143 -12.29 16.26 -17.57
N LYS A 144 -13.11 16.81 -16.69
CA LYS A 144 -14.46 17.25 -17.04
C LYS A 144 -14.41 18.71 -17.43
#